data_AF-A0A9D4PM02-F1
#
_entry.id   AF-A0A9D4PM02-F1
#
_cell.length_a   1.000
_cell.length_b   1.000
_cell.length_c   1.000
_cell.angle_alpha   90.00
_cell.angle_beta   90.00
_cell.angle_gamma   90.00
#
_symmetry.space_group_name_H-M   'P 1'
#
loop_
_entity.id
_entity.type
_entity.pdbx_description
1 polymer ?
#
loop_
_entity_poly.entity_id
_entity_poly.type
_entity_poly.pdbx_seq_one_letter_code
_entity_poly.pdbx_strand_id
1 'polypeptide(L)'
;MALPSENVAHRPGKVSLKSITRKNKHELKRQERKNQIQQLRKLKREEATERKRSLGGSGVPPFLTAIIPLHAKEDPAKFLELVKSCDEDAVITESSQGYCHISLPRFKKRYSFVIPRPGDVYATLDAAKVADSAVLLYSLDGGYDDVGDTMLSILFAQGLPSAIHVVQGLEALPQKQRAEARKQVTKALESRFPGEKLRAVDKKEDGLLLLRQIADQKRRPISYRDSRPHMLAESVEFCPHEGQNLVGTLKVSGYIRGKPLSVNSLIHIPGHGDFQMTQIDAPATPMASF
;
A
#
# COMPACT_ATOMS: atom_id res chain seq x y z
N MET A 1 23.10 -31.95 -97.61
CA MET A 1 24.05 -33.05 -97.31
C MET A 1 24.21 -33.09 -95.79
N ALA A 2 23.80 -34.21 -95.16
CA ALA A 2 24.04 -34.67 -93.78
C ALA A 2 23.70 -33.81 -92.53
N LEU A 3 22.67 -34.28 -91.78
CA LEU A 3 22.41 -34.46 -90.31
C LEU A 3 23.43 -33.93 -89.24
N PRO A 4 23.14 -33.97 -87.90
CA PRO A 4 21.96 -33.54 -87.11
C PRO A 4 22.30 -32.86 -85.73
N SER A 5 21.26 -32.37 -85.04
CA SER A 5 21.04 -32.18 -83.58
C SER A 5 22.19 -32.10 -82.55
N GLU A 6 22.20 -31.05 -81.72
CA GLU A 6 22.61 -31.14 -80.30
C GLU A 6 21.84 -30.18 -79.38
N ASN A 7 21.52 -30.68 -78.18
CA ASN A 7 20.52 -30.20 -77.22
C ASN A 7 20.92 -28.90 -76.48
N VAL A 8 20.03 -27.90 -76.46
CA VAL A 8 20.08 -26.80 -75.47
C VAL A 8 19.04 -27.05 -74.39
N ALA A 9 19.51 -27.43 -73.20
CA ALA A 9 18.70 -27.64 -72.02
C ALA A 9 18.09 -26.31 -71.52
N HIS A 10 16.78 -26.16 -71.61
CA HIS A 10 16.03 -25.12 -70.89
C HIS A 10 16.04 -25.42 -69.38
N ARG A 11 16.76 -24.62 -68.59
CA ARG A 11 16.55 -24.55 -67.14
C ARG A 11 15.35 -23.64 -66.87
N PRO A 12 14.22 -24.13 -66.32
CA PRO A 12 13.14 -23.25 -65.88
C PRO A 12 13.61 -22.46 -64.65
N GLY A 13 13.49 -21.14 -64.74
CA GLY A 13 13.90 -20.20 -63.69
C GLY A 13 13.20 -20.45 -62.36
N LYS A 14 13.94 -20.25 -61.26
CA LYS A 14 13.39 -20.16 -59.91
C LYS A 14 12.38 -19.01 -59.85
N VAL A 15 11.09 -19.33 -59.85
CA VAL A 15 10.03 -18.39 -59.46
C VAL A 15 10.01 -18.33 -57.94
N SER A 16 10.51 -17.24 -57.36
CA SER A 16 10.38 -16.99 -55.92
C SER A 16 8.91 -16.72 -55.60
N LEU A 17 8.22 -17.68 -54.99
CA LEU A 17 6.94 -17.44 -54.31
C LEU A 17 7.20 -16.54 -53.10
N LYS A 18 7.18 -15.22 -53.30
CA LYS A 18 6.97 -14.28 -52.20
C LYS A 18 5.54 -14.49 -51.70
N SER A 19 5.37 -15.40 -50.74
CA SER A 19 4.11 -15.53 -50.00
C SER A 19 3.91 -14.25 -49.19
N ILE A 20 3.19 -13.30 -49.78
CA ILE A 20 2.67 -12.15 -49.07
C ILE A 20 1.66 -12.72 -48.06
N THR A 21 2.08 -12.89 -46.81
CA THR A 21 1.19 -13.20 -45.69
C THR A 21 0.32 -11.98 -45.42
N ARG A 22 -0.73 -11.79 -46.22
CA ARG A 22 -1.80 -10.86 -45.88
C ARG A 22 -2.45 -11.41 -44.61
N LYS A 23 -2.23 -10.72 -43.47
CA LYS A 23 -3.01 -10.97 -42.25
C LYS A 23 -4.47 -10.69 -42.59
N ASN A 24 -5.25 -11.75 -42.83
CA ASN A 24 -6.69 -11.63 -42.97
C ASN A 24 -7.22 -11.02 -41.68
N LYS A 25 -7.93 -9.90 -41.79
CA LYS A 25 -8.58 -9.23 -40.67
C LYS A 25 -9.72 -10.15 -40.20
N HIS A 26 -9.41 -11.02 -39.24
CA HIS A 26 -10.39 -11.97 -38.69
C HIS A 26 -11.37 -11.20 -37.82
N GLU A 27 -12.55 -10.90 -38.37
CA GLU A 27 -13.64 -10.32 -37.59
C GLU A 27 -14.22 -11.38 -36.66
N LEU A 28 -14.15 -11.11 -35.36
CA LEU A 28 -14.58 -12.06 -34.34
C LEU A 28 -16.10 -12.29 -34.42
N LYS A 29 -16.50 -13.55 -34.50
CA LYS A 29 -17.91 -13.95 -34.43
C LYS A 29 -18.51 -13.53 -33.09
N ARG A 30 -19.83 -13.40 -33.01
CA ARG A 30 -20.53 -12.99 -31.77
C ARG A 30 -20.17 -13.88 -30.57
N GLN A 31 -20.04 -15.19 -30.79
CA GLN A 31 -19.65 -16.14 -29.76
C GLN A 31 -18.19 -15.95 -29.31
N GLU A 32 -17.27 -15.73 -30.25
CA GLU A 32 -15.86 -15.45 -29.95
C GLU A 32 -15.70 -14.16 -29.16
N ARG A 33 -16.44 -13.10 -29.52
CA ARG A 33 -16.49 -11.84 -28.73
C ARG A 33 -16.97 -12.09 -27.29
N LYS A 34 -18.02 -12.90 -27.11
CA LYS A 34 -18.54 -13.26 -25.78
C LYS A 34 -17.50 -14.04 -24.96
N ASN A 35 -16.83 -15.01 -25.57
CA ASN A 35 -15.81 -15.83 -24.92
C ASN A 35 -14.59 -14.99 -24.54
N GLN A 36 -14.12 -14.11 -25.43
CA GLN A 36 -13.03 -13.19 -25.15
C GLN A 36 -13.35 -12.27 -23.96
N ILE A 37 -14.56 -11.70 -23.91
CA ILE A 37 -15.00 -10.88 -22.77
C ILE A 37 -15.02 -11.68 -21.48
N GLN A 38 -15.47 -12.94 -21.50
CA GLN A 38 -15.48 -13.80 -20.33
C GLN A 38 -14.06 -14.13 -19.84
N GLN A 39 -13.15 -14.47 -20.75
CA GLN A 39 -11.74 -14.70 -20.43
C GLN A 39 -11.09 -13.46 -19.82
N LEU A 40 -11.28 -12.28 -20.43
CA LEU A 40 -10.77 -11.02 -19.90
C LEU A 40 -11.33 -10.67 -18.52
N ARG A 41 -12.62 -10.94 -18.28
CA ARG A 41 -13.23 -10.74 -16.95
C ARG A 41 -12.66 -11.70 -15.91
N LYS A 42 -12.44 -12.96 -16.28
CA LYS A 42 -11.84 -13.97 -15.41
C LYS A 42 -10.41 -13.55 -15.01
N LEU A 43 -9.57 -13.21 -15.99
CA LEU A 43 -8.19 -12.75 -15.78
C LEU A 43 -8.13 -11.51 -14.87
N LYS A 44 -8.94 -10.47 -15.16
CA LYS A 44 -8.98 -9.26 -14.33
C LYS A 44 -9.47 -9.53 -12.90
N ARG A 45 -10.38 -10.49 -12.72
CA ARG A 45 -10.87 -10.88 -11.40
C ARG A 45 -9.80 -11.64 -10.62
N GLU A 46 -9.11 -12.57 -11.24
CA GLU A 46 -7.99 -13.31 -10.65
C GLU A 46 -6.89 -12.36 -10.19
N GLU A 47 -6.43 -11.46 -11.07
CA GLU A 47 -5.43 -10.43 -10.75
C GLU A 47 -5.88 -9.54 -9.57
N ALA A 48 -7.14 -9.11 -9.54
CA ALA A 48 -7.67 -8.32 -8.44
C ALA A 48 -7.71 -9.12 -7.12
N THR A 49 -8.03 -10.41 -7.17
CA THR A 49 -8.04 -11.26 -5.97
C THR A 49 -6.63 -11.56 -5.44
N GLU A 50 -5.65 -11.77 -6.32
CA GLU A 50 -4.25 -11.97 -5.93
C GLU A 50 -3.69 -10.73 -5.24
N ARG A 51 -3.94 -9.53 -5.80
CA ARG A 51 -3.55 -8.26 -5.17
C ARG A 51 -4.19 -8.03 -3.79
N LYS A 52 -5.39 -8.58 -3.57
CA LYS A 52 -6.04 -8.53 -2.25
C LYS A 52 -5.48 -9.55 -1.26
N ARG A 53 -5.00 -10.70 -1.76
CA ARG A 53 -4.39 -11.77 -0.94
C ARG A 53 -2.97 -11.45 -0.51
N SER A 54 -2.26 -10.58 -1.24
CA SER A 54 -0.90 -10.18 -0.91
C SER A 54 -0.77 -9.25 0.31
N LEU A 55 -1.85 -8.97 1.05
CA LEU A 55 -1.76 -8.24 2.32
C LEU A 55 -2.79 -8.68 3.37
N GLY A 56 -2.37 -8.61 4.63
CA GLY A 56 -3.22 -8.69 5.80
C GLY A 56 -3.76 -10.07 6.12
N GLY A 57 -3.39 -11.10 5.36
CA GLY A 57 -3.70 -12.50 5.65
C GLY A 57 -2.66 -13.16 6.55
N SER A 58 -2.82 -14.47 6.77
CA SER A 58 -1.81 -15.30 7.44
C SER A 58 -0.57 -15.47 6.54
N GLY A 59 0.63 -15.37 7.10
CA GLY A 59 1.90 -15.52 6.37
C GLY A 59 2.26 -14.34 5.46
N VAL A 60 1.53 -13.22 5.53
CA VAL A 60 1.69 -12.05 4.67
C VAL A 60 1.79 -10.78 5.51
N PRO A 61 2.50 -9.73 5.07
CA PRO A 61 2.57 -8.44 5.79
C PRO A 61 1.19 -7.93 6.23
N PRO A 62 1.08 -7.38 7.45
CA PRO A 62 -0.16 -6.76 7.94
C PRO A 62 -0.48 -5.45 7.17
N PHE A 63 -1.72 -4.97 7.24
CA PHE A 63 -2.09 -3.66 6.70
C PHE A 63 -1.37 -2.54 7.46
N LEU A 64 -0.39 -1.89 6.84
CA LEU A 64 0.36 -0.81 7.49
C LEU A 64 -0.37 0.52 7.25
N THR A 65 -0.83 1.13 8.35
CA THR A 65 -1.59 2.38 8.31
C THR A 65 -0.89 3.44 9.15
N ALA A 66 -0.56 4.57 8.53
CA ALA A 66 -0.08 5.75 9.24
C ALA A 66 -1.27 6.58 9.74
N ILE A 67 -1.28 6.98 11.02
CA ILE A 67 -2.31 7.85 11.59
C ILE A 67 -1.72 9.27 11.66
N ILE A 68 -2.24 10.19 10.87
CA ILE A 68 -1.69 11.54 10.72
C ILE A 68 -2.73 12.55 11.22
N PRO A 69 -2.48 13.23 12.35
CA PRO A 69 -3.32 14.33 12.79
C PRO A 69 -3.09 15.56 11.89
N LEU A 70 -4.16 16.17 11.41
CA LEU A 70 -4.12 17.39 10.58
C LEU A 70 -4.39 18.67 11.38
N HIS A 71 -4.57 18.54 12.69
CA HIS A 71 -4.86 19.67 13.56
C HIS A 71 -4.24 19.42 14.93
N ALA A 72 -3.66 20.45 15.54
CA ALA A 72 -2.91 20.34 16.81
C ALA A 72 -3.76 19.84 18.00
N LYS A 73 -5.08 20.00 17.97
CA LYS A 73 -6.01 19.52 19.02
C LYS A 73 -6.29 18.01 18.97
N GLU A 74 -6.07 17.37 17.82
CA GLU A 74 -6.40 15.96 17.65
C GLU A 74 -5.31 15.07 18.24
N ASP A 75 -5.73 14.09 19.04
CA ASP A 75 -4.83 13.16 19.71
C ASP A 75 -4.86 11.78 19.03
N PRO A 76 -3.82 11.44 18.24
CA PRO A 76 -3.79 10.16 17.52
C PRO A 76 -3.69 8.95 18.45
N ALA A 77 -3.20 9.12 19.69
CA ALA A 77 -3.10 8.02 20.66
C ALA A 77 -4.49 7.61 21.16
N LYS A 78 -5.36 8.57 21.51
CA LYS A 78 -6.76 8.31 21.87
C LYS A 78 -7.53 7.64 20.75
N PHE A 79 -7.31 8.07 19.51
CA PHE A 79 -7.88 7.41 18.35
C PHE A 79 -7.44 5.94 18.25
N LEU A 80 -6.15 5.67 18.44
CA LEU A 80 -5.62 4.31 18.41
C LEU A 80 -6.18 3.45 19.56
N GLU A 81 -6.36 4.00 20.76
CA GLU A 81 -7.01 3.31 21.88
C GLU A 81 -8.45 2.92 21.57
N LEU A 82 -9.21 3.81 20.92
CA LEU A 82 -10.55 3.49 20.44
C LEU A 82 -10.51 2.31 19.46
N VAL A 83 -9.61 2.36 18.47
CA VAL A 83 -9.45 1.30 17.47
C VAL A 83 -9.00 -0.03 18.09
N LYS A 84 -8.14 0.01 19.12
CA LYS A 84 -7.74 -1.15 19.94
C LYS A 84 -8.96 -1.78 20.63
N SER A 85 -9.88 -0.97 21.14
CA SER A 85 -11.05 -1.43 21.90
C SER A 85 -12.24 -1.92 21.05
N CYS A 86 -12.10 -1.95 19.72
CA CYS A 86 -13.18 -2.22 18.78
C CYS A 86 -13.73 -3.65 18.81
N ASP A 87 -12.90 -4.64 19.10
CA ASP A 87 -13.27 -6.05 19.15
C ASP A 87 -12.70 -6.67 20.43
N GLU A 88 -13.50 -7.49 21.10
CA GLU A 88 -13.08 -8.16 22.35
C GLU A 88 -12.12 -9.32 22.05
N ASP A 89 -12.26 -9.94 20.86
CA ASP A 89 -11.40 -11.02 20.38
C ASP A 89 -10.12 -10.51 19.69
N ALA A 90 -9.87 -9.20 19.67
CA ALA A 90 -8.68 -8.63 19.04
C ALA A 90 -7.42 -8.97 19.84
N VAL A 91 -6.42 -9.54 19.17
CA VAL A 91 -5.09 -9.73 19.75
C VAL A 91 -4.24 -8.50 19.42
N ILE A 92 -3.90 -7.74 20.46
CA ILE A 92 -3.08 -6.53 20.35
C ILE A 92 -1.66 -6.87 20.78
N THR A 93 -0.69 -6.51 19.96
CA THR A 93 0.74 -6.65 20.26
C THR A 93 1.46 -5.37 19.91
N GLU A 94 2.51 -5.03 20.66
CA GLU A 94 3.32 -3.85 20.40
C GLU A 94 4.73 -4.28 20.02
N SER A 95 5.27 -3.62 18.99
CA SER A 95 6.65 -3.82 18.55
C SER A 95 7.62 -3.11 19.50
N SER A 96 8.89 -3.53 19.50
CA SER A 96 9.96 -2.85 20.27
C SER A 96 10.11 -1.36 19.95
N GLN A 97 9.66 -0.93 18.77
CA GLN A 97 9.66 0.47 18.33
C GLN A 97 8.35 1.21 18.69
N GLY A 98 7.43 0.58 19.42
CA GLY A 98 6.16 1.17 19.85
C GLY A 98 5.05 1.15 18.79
N TYR A 99 5.20 0.39 17.70
CA TYR A 99 4.13 0.23 16.72
C TYR A 99 3.06 -0.72 17.22
N CYS A 100 1.80 -0.38 16.99
CA CYS A 100 0.67 -1.16 17.45
C CYS A 100 0.22 -2.13 16.35
N HIS A 101 0.17 -3.42 16.66
CA HIS A 101 -0.34 -4.45 15.79
C HIS A 101 -1.66 -4.98 16.32
N ILE A 102 -2.67 -5.06 15.45
CA ILE A 102 -4.00 -5.56 15.77
C ILE A 102 -4.31 -6.74 14.86
N SER A 103 -4.54 -7.91 15.45
CA SER A 103 -4.96 -9.11 14.75
C SER A 103 -6.43 -9.38 15.07
N LEU A 104 -7.28 -9.52 14.04
CA LEU A 104 -8.70 -9.85 14.19
C LEU A 104 -8.95 -11.28 13.69
N PRO A 105 -9.03 -12.30 14.58
CA PRO A 105 -9.26 -13.69 14.19
C PRO A 105 -10.55 -13.90 13.43
N ARG A 106 -11.63 -13.22 13.85
CA ARG A 106 -12.94 -13.28 13.21
C ARG A 106 -12.90 -12.93 11.71
N PHE A 107 -12.09 -11.93 11.35
CA PHE A 107 -11.96 -11.47 9.96
C PHE A 107 -10.74 -12.07 9.25
N LYS A 108 -9.87 -12.80 9.98
CA LYS A 108 -8.57 -13.29 9.52
C LYS A 108 -7.73 -12.16 8.91
N LYS A 109 -7.78 -10.97 9.51
CA LYS A 109 -7.07 -9.76 9.05
C LYS A 109 -6.13 -9.20 10.12
N ARG A 110 -4.90 -8.84 9.72
CA ARG A 110 -3.89 -8.21 10.58
C ARG A 110 -3.59 -6.79 10.15
N TYR A 111 -3.49 -5.88 11.10
CA TYR A 111 -3.24 -4.45 10.92
C TYR A 111 -2.03 -4.02 11.72
N SER A 112 -1.39 -2.96 11.29
CA SER A 112 -0.26 -2.33 11.97
C SER A 112 -0.39 -0.83 11.85
N PHE A 113 -0.34 -0.14 12.98
CA PHE A 113 -0.56 1.28 13.08
C PHE A 113 0.74 1.95 13.51
N VAL A 114 1.08 3.02 12.80
CA VAL A 114 2.21 3.89 13.09
C VAL A 114 1.67 5.28 13.34
N ILE A 115 2.05 5.86 14.48
CA ILE A 115 1.76 7.25 14.81
C ILE A 115 3.09 8.00 14.69
N PRO A 116 3.33 8.76 13.62
CA PRO A 116 4.47 9.66 13.57
C PRO A 116 4.32 10.73 14.65
N ARG A 117 5.46 11.24 15.14
CA ARG A 117 5.48 12.28 16.16
C ARG A 117 4.74 13.53 15.62
N PRO A 118 3.74 14.08 16.33
CA PRO A 118 3.06 15.29 15.90
C PRO A 118 4.04 16.45 15.72
N GLY A 119 3.91 17.18 14.61
CA GLY A 119 4.81 18.29 14.25
C GLY A 119 6.14 17.88 13.61
N ASP A 120 6.50 16.59 13.63
CA ASP A 120 7.69 16.08 12.94
C ASP A 120 7.34 15.72 11.49
N VAL A 121 7.69 16.63 10.59
CA VAL A 121 7.45 16.48 9.15
C VAL A 121 8.19 15.25 8.61
N TYR A 122 9.44 15.05 8.99
CA TYR A 122 10.25 13.95 8.45
C TYR A 122 9.74 12.61 8.94
N ALA A 123 9.38 12.48 10.22
CA ALA A 123 8.78 11.26 10.73
C ALA A 123 7.45 10.93 10.03
N THR A 124 6.65 11.96 9.73
CA THR A 124 5.37 11.79 9.01
C THR A 124 5.59 11.34 7.57
N LEU A 125 6.54 11.94 6.87
CA LEU A 125 6.92 11.54 5.51
C LEU A 125 7.49 10.13 5.46
N ASP A 126 8.30 9.77 6.45
CA ASP A 126 8.92 8.47 6.57
C ASP A 126 7.94 7.36 6.91
N ALA A 127 6.91 7.65 7.72
CA ALA A 127 5.80 6.73 7.92
C ALA A 127 4.93 6.61 6.64
N ALA A 128 4.61 7.73 5.99
CA ALA A 128 3.75 7.75 4.82
C ALA A 128 4.38 7.06 3.59
N LYS A 129 5.70 7.13 3.41
CA LYS A 129 6.40 6.50 2.27
C LYS A 129 6.33 4.97 2.30
N VAL A 130 6.18 4.37 3.48
CA VAL A 130 6.11 2.90 3.65
C VAL A 130 4.68 2.38 3.90
N ALA A 131 3.76 3.23 4.37
CA ALA A 131 2.40 2.83 4.70
C ALA A 131 1.55 2.46 3.46
N ASP A 132 0.68 1.46 3.58
CA ASP A 132 -0.29 1.08 2.55
C ASP A 132 -1.45 2.09 2.46
N SER A 133 -1.85 2.61 3.62
CA SER A 133 -2.92 3.58 3.82
C SER A 133 -2.52 4.64 4.84
N ALA A 134 -3.15 5.81 4.73
CA ALA A 134 -3.03 6.88 5.73
C ALA A 134 -4.42 7.24 6.26
N VAL A 135 -4.59 7.21 7.58
CA VAL A 135 -5.75 7.77 8.25
C VAL A 135 -5.44 9.23 8.56
N LEU A 136 -6.19 10.13 7.95
CA LEU A 136 -6.09 11.57 8.17
C LEU A 136 -7.15 11.97 9.19
N LEU A 137 -6.72 12.41 10.37
CA LEU A 137 -7.60 12.87 11.44
C LEU A 137 -7.87 14.36 11.27
N TYR A 138 -9.15 14.69 11.08
CA TYR A 138 -9.65 16.05 10.98
C TYR A 138 -10.26 16.48 12.30
N SER A 139 -10.14 17.77 12.62
CA SER A 139 -10.83 18.37 13.75
C SER A 139 -12.20 18.91 13.37
N LEU A 140 -13.11 18.95 14.34
CA LEU A 140 -14.43 19.57 14.18
C LEU A 140 -14.34 21.09 14.03
N ASP A 141 -13.26 21.68 14.52
CA ASP A 141 -12.99 23.12 14.46
C ASP A 141 -12.37 23.52 13.11
N GLY A 142 -13.08 23.28 12.01
CA GLY A 142 -12.65 23.71 10.67
C GLY A 142 -11.83 22.70 9.85
N GLY A 143 -11.63 21.48 10.35
CA GLY A 143 -11.03 20.38 9.61
C GLY A 143 -9.52 20.22 9.81
N TYR A 144 -8.72 21.15 9.31
CA TYR A 144 -7.26 21.14 9.46
C TYR A 144 -6.73 22.57 9.66
N ASP A 145 -5.61 22.69 10.35
CA ASP A 145 -4.92 23.98 10.55
C ASP A 145 -3.89 24.26 9.45
N ASP A 146 -3.22 25.42 9.51
CA ASP A 146 -2.20 25.80 8.52
C ASP A 146 -1.03 24.81 8.46
N VAL A 147 -0.69 24.19 9.60
CA VAL A 147 0.35 23.16 9.69
C VAL A 147 -0.13 21.88 9.00
N GLY A 148 -1.37 21.48 9.22
CA GLY A 148 -2.04 20.38 8.54
C GLY A 148 -2.13 20.59 7.03
N ASP A 149 -2.45 21.81 6.57
CA ASP A 149 -2.51 22.14 5.15
C ASP A 149 -1.13 22.04 4.48
N THR A 150 -0.10 22.51 5.18
CA THR A 150 1.29 22.36 4.76
C THR A 150 1.67 20.88 4.70
N MET A 151 1.35 20.09 5.72
CA MET A 151 1.60 18.65 5.76
C MET A 151 0.93 17.91 4.60
N LEU A 152 -0.35 18.22 4.32
CA LEU A 152 -1.07 17.66 3.18
C LEU A 152 -0.38 17.98 1.86
N SER A 153 0.07 19.23 1.68
CA SER A 153 0.78 19.66 0.48
C SER A 153 2.09 18.88 0.27
N ILE A 154 2.84 18.64 1.35
CA ILE A 154 4.08 17.85 1.29
C ILE A 154 3.77 16.38 0.99
N LEU A 155 2.76 15.79 1.63
CA LEU A 155 2.34 14.41 1.38
C LEU A 155 1.83 14.21 -0.06
N PHE A 156 1.12 15.19 -0.62
CA PHE A 156 0.71 15.16 -2.02
C PHE A 156 1.92 15.16 -2.97
N ALA A 157 2.91 16.00 -2.69
CA ALA A 157 4.14 16.08 -3.49
C ALA A 157 4.96 14.78 -3.43
N GLN A 158 5.06 14.14 -2.26
CA GLN A 158 5.75 12.86 -2.09
C GLN A 158 4.98 11.68 -2.72
N GLY A 159 3.65 11.79 -2.81
CA GLY A 159 2.78 10.70 -3.24
C GLY A 159 2.08 10.07 -2.03
N LEU A 160 0.91 10.60 -1.72
CA LEU A 160 0.07 10.15 -0.61
C LEU A 160 -0.41 8.70 -0.85
N PRO A 161 -0.28 7.80 0.14
CA PRO A 161 -0.89 6.47 0.09
C PRO A 161 -2.42 6.57 0.13
N SER A 162 -3.09 5.41 0.17
CA SER A 162 -4.55 5.38 0.13
C SER A 162 -5.12 6.07 1.38
N ALA A 163 -5.67 7.27 1.21
CA ALA A 163 -6.15 8.08 2.33
C ALA A 163 -7.52 7.61 2.81
N ILE A 164 -7.75 7.72 4.12
CA ILE A 164 -9.05 7.56 4.76
C ILE A 164 -9.25 8.78 5.66
N HIS A 165 -10.39 9.44 5.50
CA HIS A 165 -10.67 10.70 6.18
C HIS A 165 -11.58 10.45 7.38
N VAL A 166 -11.08 10.77 8.57
CA VAL A 166 -11.74 10.49 9.84
C VAL A 166 -11.89 11.77 10.66
N VAL A 167 -13.01 11.89 11.36
CA VAL A 167 -13.24 12.91 12.39
C VAL A 167 -13.73 12.22 13.66
N GLN A 168 -13.34 12.77 14.81
CA GLN A 168 -13.77 12.31 16.14
C GLN A 168 -14.55 13.41 16.87
N GLY A 169 -15.28 13.03 17.91
CA GLY A 169 -15.97 13.95 18.83
C GLY A 169 -17.33 14.44 18.32
N LEU A 170 -17.89 13.87 17.24
CA LEU A 170 -19.20 14.30 16.73
C LEU A 170 -20.30 14.01 17.74
N GLU A 171 -20.23 12.90 18.47
CA GLU A 171 -21.20 12.58 19.51
C GLU A 171 -21.14 13.51 20.74
N ALA A 172 -19.99 14.13 21.01
CA ALA A 172 -19.87 15.08 22.11
C ALA A 172 -20.62 16.40 21.85
N LEU A 173 -20.84 16.75 20.57
CA LEU A 173 -21.57 17.95 20.18
C LEU A 173 -23.08 17.79 20.35
N PRO A 174 -23.83 18.89 20.62
CA PRO A 174 -25.28 18.89 20.59
C PRO A 174 -25.82 18.47 19.22
N GLN A 175 -26.88 17.65 19.18
CA GLN A 175 -27.43 17.08 17.94
C GLN A 175 -27.70 18.11 16.82
N LYS A 176 -28.12 19.33 17.18
CA LYS A 176 -28.36 20.43 16.24
C LYS A 176 -27.08 20.91 15.54
N GLN A 177 -25.93 20.89 16.21
CA GLN A 177 -24.65 21.37 15.70
C GLN A 177 -23.86 20.29 14.95
N ARG A 178 -24.13 18.99 15.21
CA ARG A 178 -23.41 17.87 14.58
C ARG A 178 -23.42 17.92 13.05
N ALA A 179 -24.58 18.19 12.46
CA ALA A 179 -24.74 18.23 11.01
C ALA A 179 -23.96 19.41 10.39
N GLU A 180 -23.95 20.55 11.06
CA GLU A 180 -23.23 21.74 10.65
C GLU A 180 -21.71 21.55 10.74
N ALA A 181 -21.21 21.07 11.88
CA ALA A 181 -19.79 20.78 12.08
C ALA A 181 -19.28 19.77 11.03
N ARG A 182 -20.02 18.68 10.82
CA ARG A 182 -19.66 17.68 9.78
C ARG A 182 -19.63 18.29 8.38
N LYS A 183 -20.58 19.19 8.06
CA LYS A 183 -20.62 19.87 6.76
C LYS A 183 -19.43 20.80 6.58
N GLN A 184 -19.01 21.52 7.62
CA GLN A 184 -17.83 22.38 7.59
C GLN A 184 -16.55 21.57 7.30
N VAL A 185 -16.34 20.46 8.02
CA VAL A 185 -15.19 19.57 7.78
C VAL A 185 -15.25 18.93 6.40
N THR A 186 -16.43 18.53 5.94
CA THR A 186 -16.60 17.96 4.58
C THR A 186 -16.26 18.99 3.50
N LYS A 187 -16.63 20.27 3.70
CA LYS A 187 -16.25 21.35 2.77
C LYS A 187 -14.74 21.57 2.74
N ALA A 188 -14.08 21.53 3.90
CA ALA A 188 -12.62 21.61 3.98
C ALA A 188 -11.97 20.41 3.28
N LEU A 189 -12.51 19.20 3.47
CA LEU A 189 -12.07 17.99 2.79
C LEU A 189 -12.22 18.11 1.27
N GLU A 190 -13.37 18.55 0.76
CA GLU A 190 -13.65 18.68 -0.68
C GLU A 190 -12.67 19.59 -1.41
N SER A 191 -12.11 20.60 -0.71
CA SER A 191 -11.11 21.51 -1.29
C SER A 191 -9.81 20.81 -1.72
N ARG A 192 -9.38 19.78 -0.97
CA ARG A 192 -8.14 19.03 -1.20
C ARG A 192 -8.39 17.64 -1.80
N PHE A 193 -9.54 17.04 -1.48
CA PHE A 193 -9.91 15.66 -1.82
C PHE A 193 -11.33 15.62 -2.41
N PRO A 194 -11.51 15.97 -3.69
CA PRO A 194 -12.84 16.02 -4.30
C PRO A 194 -13.47 14.62 -4.40
N GLY A 195 -14.71 14.48 -3.91
CA GLY A 195 -15.49 13.24 -3.99
C GLY A 195 -15.16 12.19 -2.94
N GLU A 196 -14.24 12.49 -2.02
CA GLU A 196 -13.92 11.61 -0.89
C GLU A 196 -14.94 11.74 0.26
N LYS A 197 -15.08 10.67 1.05
CA LYS A 197 -16.10 10.59 2.12
C LYS A 197 -15.49 10.71 3.51
N LEU A 198 -16.02 11.64 4.30
CA LEU A 198 -15.67 11.79 5.72
C LEU A 198 -16.38 10.73 6.60
N ARG A 199 -15.61 10.05 7.45
CA ARG A 199 -16.09 9.07 8.42
C ARG A 199 -16.01 9.63 9.84
N ALA A 200 -17.08 9.46 10.61
CA ALA A 200 -17.07 9.70 12.04
C ALA A 200 -16.64 8.41 12.74
N VAL A 201 -15.70 8.49 13.69
CA VAL A 201 -15.28 7.33 14.49
C VAL A 201 -15.33 7.70 15.96
N ASP A 202 -16.50 7.52 16.55
CA ASP A 202 -16.77 7.83 17.96
C ASP A 202 -17.07 6.57 18.78
N LYS A 203 -17.57 5.51 18.13
CA LYS A 203 -17.90 4.22 18.77
C LYS A 203 -16.99 3.09 18.33
N LYS A 204 -16.98 2.03 19.14
CA LYS A 204 -16.33 0.75 18.81
C LYS A 204 -16.80 0.18 17.47
N GLU A 205 -18.12 0.26 17.20
CA GLU A 205 -18.71 -0.19 15.93
C GLU A 205 -18.16 0.57 14.72
N ASP A 206 -17.96 1.89 14.86
CA ASP A 206 -17.38 2.73 13.80
C ASP A 206 -15.94 2.34 13.52
N GLY A 207 -15.16 2.01 14.55
CA GLY A 207 -13.79 1.55 14.38
C GLY A 207 -13.71 0.16 13.73
N LEU A 208 -14.67 -0.76 13.97
CA LEU A 208 -14.76 -2.00 13.18
C LEU A 208 -15.05 -1.73 11.70
N LEU A 209 -15.94 -0.77 11.40
CA LEU A 209 -16.21 -0.35 10.03
C LEU A 209 -14.98 0.29 9.38
N LEU A 210 -14.20 1.06 10.15
CA LEU A 210 -12.94 1.63 9.69
C LEU A 210 -11.91 0.54 9.36
N LEU A 211 -11.70 -0.45 10.24
CA LEU A 211 -10.78 -1.56 9.99
C LEU A 211 -11.18 -2.35 8.74
N ARG A 212 -12.48 -2.61 8.56
CA ARG A 212 -13.00 -3.20 7.32
C ARG A 212 -12.69 -2.32 6.10
N GLN A 213 -12.88 -1.01 6.21
CA GLN A 213 -12.56 -0.07 5.13
C GLN A 213 -11.07 -0.13 4.78
N ILE A 214 -10.16 -0.13 5.77
CA ILE A 214 -8.71 -0.28 5.55
C ILE A 214 -8.41 -1.58 4.78
N ALA A 215 -9.07 -2.69 5.14
CA ALA A 215 -8.84 -3.97 4.50
C ALA A 215 -9.36 -4.05 3.06
N ASP A 216 -10.53 -3.46 2.79
CA ASP A 216 -11.23 -3.58 1.51
C ASP A 216 -10.94 -2.45 0.52
N GLN A 217 -10.31 -1.35 0.96
CA GLN A 217 -10.00 -0.20 0.12
C GLN A 217 -9.12 -0.60 -1.07
N LYS A 218 -9.48 -0.07 -2.25
CA LYS A 218 -8.62 -0.17 -3.43
C LYS A 218 -7.39 0.69 -3.19
N ARG A 219 -6.23 0.04 -3.12
CA ARG A 219 -4.98 0.76 -2.88
C ARG A 219 -4.54 1.53 -4.09
N ARG A 220 -4.05 2.75 -3.85
CA ARG A 220 -3.37 3.55 -4.86
C ARG A 220 -1.94 3.02 -5.00
N PRO A 221 -1.51 2.60 -6.21
CA PRO A 221 -0.13 2.21 -6.43
C PRO A 221 0.76 3.45 -6.39
N ILE A 222 1.92 3.33 -5.73
CA ILE A 222 2.95 4.36 -5.68
C ILE A 222 4.18 3.81 -6.39
N SER A 223 4.48 4.34 -7.57
CA SER A 223 5.46 3.72 -8.49
C SER A 223 6.86 3.56 -7.88
N TYR A 224 7.38 4.56 -7.17
CA TYR A 224 8.71 4.47 -6.57
C TYR A 224 8.78 3.48 -5.40
N ARG A 225 7.69 3.35 -4.63
CA ARG A 225 7.59 2.44 -3.48
C ARG A 225 7.38 1.01 -3.93
N ASP A 226 6.43 0.79 -4.84
CA ASP A 226 6.00 -0.55 -5.26
C ASP A 226 7.02 -1.22 -6.22
N SER A 227 7.94 -0.43 -6.81
CA SER A 227 9.02 -0.93 -7.67
C SER A 227 10.21 -1.50 -6.91
N ARG A 228 10.32 -1.25 -5.59
CA ARG A 228 11.47 -1.64 -4.77
C ARG A 228 11.02 -2.42 -3.52
N PRO A 229 11.85 -3.36 -3.02
CA PRO A 229 11.62 -3.93 -1.71
C PRO A 229 11.76 -2.83 -0.65
N HIS A 230 10.82 -2.76 0.28
CA HIS A 230 10.87 -1.84 1.40
C HIS A 230 10.27 -2.49 2.65
N MET A 231 10.61 -1.97 3.82
CA MET A 231 10.22 -2.53 5.11
C MET A 231 10.15 -1.42 6.14
N LEU A 232 9.23 -1.55 7.10
CA LEU A 232 9.26 -0.81 8.35
C LEU A 232 9.96 -1.69 9.39
N ALA A 233 10.98 -1.16 10.06
CA ALA A 233 11.74 -1.88 11.07
C ALA A 233 10.93 -1.99 12.38
N GLU A 234 10.54 -3.20 12.78
CA GLU A 234 9.80 -3.48 14.02
C GLU A 234 10.72 -3.84 15.19
N SER A 235 11.91 -4.35 14.89
CA SER A 235 12.97 -4.59 15.86
C SER A 235 14.32 -4.27 15.26
N VAL A 236 15.17 -3.62 16.05
CA VAL A 236 16.50 -3.19 15.64
C VAL A 236 17.45 -3.55 16.77
N GLU A 237 18.48 -4.33 16.45
CA GLU A 237 19.54 -4.73 17.37
C GLU A 237 20.90 -4.45 16.71
N PHE A 238 21.81 -3.79 17.42
CA PHE A 238 23.13 -3.47 16.93
C PHE A 238 24.19 -4.33 17.61
N CYS A 239 24.98 -5.06 16.81
CA CYS A 239 26.08 -5.89 17.28
C CYS A 239 27.42 -5.25 16.86
N PRO A 240 28.14 -4.56 17.76
CA PRO A 240 29.43 -3.94 17.43
C PRO A 240 30.48 -5.00 17.07
N HIS A 241 31.42 -4.66 16.20
CA HIS A 241 32.59 -5.51 15.94
C HIS A 241 33.63 -5.37 17.05
N GLU A 242 34.42 -6.43 17.29
CA GLU A 242 35.46 -6.42 18.32
C GLU A 242 36.45 -5.26 18.08
N GLY A 243 36.57 -4.38 19.08
CA GLY A 243 37.48 -3.22 19.04
C GLY A 243 36.94 -1.96 18.34
N GLN A 244 35.71 -1.97 17.79
CA GLN A 244 35.09 -0.80 17.16
C GLN A 244 33.65 -0.61 17.63
N ASN A 245 33.43 0.22 18.66
CA ASN A 245 32.09 0.44 19.23
C ASN A 245 31.11 1.16 18.27
N LEU A 246 31.62 1.79 17.20
CA LEU A 246 30.84 2.61 16.27
C LEU A 246 30.55 1.90 14.94
N VAL A 247 31.14 0.73 14.68
CA VAL A 247 30.96 -0.05 13.45
C VAL A 247 30.51 -1.46 13.84
N GLY A 248 29.41 -1.91 13.26
CA GLY A 248 28.77 -3.14 13.69
C GLY A 248 27.80 -3.70 12.66
N THR A 249 27.30 -4.89 12.97
CA THR A 249 26.19 -5.51 12.23
C THR A 249 24.88 -5.03 12.81
N LEU A 250 24.05 -4.39 11.98
CA LEU A 250 22.69 -4.02 12.34
C LEU A 250 21.72 -5.14 11.96
N LYS A 251 21.07 -5.75 12.93
CA LYS A 251 19.99 -6.72 12.72
C LYS A 251 18.67 -5.96 12.70
N VAL A 252 17.98 -5.99 11.58
CA VAL A 252 16.69 -5.34 11.40
C VAL A 252 15.64 -6.39 11.09
N SER A 253 14.58 -6.43 11.89
CA SER A 253 13.43 -7.32 11.68
C SER A 253 12.18 -6.53 11.36
N GLY A 254 11.37 -7.05 10.45
CA GLY A 254 10.11 -6.47 10.03
C GLY A 254 9.52 -7.22 8.84
N TYR A 255 8.47 -6.65 8.23
CA TYR A 255 7.82 -7.28 7.08
C TYR A 255 8.25 -6.64 5.75
N ILE A 256 8.74 -7.47 4.84
CA ILE A 256 9.09 -7.07 3.46
C ILE A 256 7.81 -6.78 2.67
N ARG A 257 7.81 -5.67 1.95
CA ARG A 257 6.71 -5.19 1.09
C ARG A 257 7.25 -4.83 -0.30
N GLY A 258 6.34 -4.79 -1.27
CA GLY A 258 6.67 -4.46 -2.67
C GLY A 258 7.27 -5.64 -3.42
N LYS A 259 8.54 -5.54 -3.81
CA LYS A 259 9.26 -6.61 -4.53
C LYS A 259 10.00 -7.56 -3.57
N PRO A 260 10.38 -8.76 -4.03
CA PRO A 260 11.26 -9.64 -3.27
C PRO A 260 12.60 -8.96 -2.95
N LEU A 261 13.09 -9.14 -1.73
CA LEU A 261 14.40 -8.67 -1.29
C LEU A 261 15.49 -9.65 -1.71
N SER A 262 16.67 -9.14 -2.07
CA SER A 262 17.85 -9.94 -2.39
C SER A 262 19.02 -9.55 -1.49
N VAL A 263 19.77 -10.52 -0.98
CA VAL A 263 20.97 -10.28 -0.17
C VAL A 263 22.03 -9.49 -0.95
N ASN A 264 22.11 -9.74 -2.26
CA ASN A 264 23.13 -9.13 -3.11
C ASN A 264 22.82 -7.67 -3.47
N SER A 265 21.62 -7.17 -3.18
CA SER A 265 21.27 -5.77 -3.41
C SER A 265 21.66 -4.89 -2.22
N LEU A 266 22.08 -3.65 -2.52
CA LEU A 266 22.30 -2.62 -1.51
C LEU A 266 20.99 -2.24 -0.82
N ILE A 267 21.06 -1.98 0.48
CA ILE A 267 19.96 -1.42 1.28
C ILE A 267 20.26 0.06 1.52
N HIS A 268 19.27 0.90 1.30
CA HIS A 268 19.30 2.30 1.73
C HIS A 268 18.60 2.46 3.07
N ILE A 269 19.28 3.02 4.06
CA ILE A 269 18.68 3.44 5.33
C ILE A 269 18.48 4.97 5.26
N PRO A 270 17.23 5.46 5.30
CA PRO A 270 16.94 6.88 5.28
C PRO A 270 17.72 7.63 6.35
N GLY A 271 18.40 8.72 5.96
CA GLY A 271 19.22 9.53 6.86
C GLY A 271 20.62 8.99 7.16
N HIS A 272 20.92 7.74 6.80
CA HIS A 272 22.22 7.11 7.08
C HIS A 272 23.01 6.70 5.84
N GLY A 273 22.35 6.44 4.70
CA GLY A 273 23.00 6.14 3.42
C GLY A 273 22.81 4.69 2.97
N ASP A 274 23.69 4.24 2.08
CA ASP A 274 23.63 2.92 1.43
C ASP A 274 24.59 1.93 2.08
N PHE A 275 24.11 0.71 2.32
CA PHE A 275 24.85 -0.35 3.00
C PHE A 275 24.69 -1.69 2.28
N GLN A 276 25.74 -2.52 2.33
CA GLN A 276 25.69 -3.88 1.82
C GLN A 276 25.09 -4.82 2.88
N MET A 277 24.17 -5.68 2.45
CA MET A 277 23.60 -6.71 3.31
C MET A 277 24.50 -7.95 3.34
N THR A 278 24.64 -8.55 4.52
CA THR A 278 25.43 -9.77 4.73
C THR A 278 24.58 -11.03 4.70
N GLN A 279 23.38 -10.99 5.30
CA GLN A 279 22.53 -12.16 5.51
C GLN A 279 21.05 -11.76 5.57
N ILE A 280 20.16 -12.67 5.15
CA ILE A 280 18.72 -12.60 5.38
C ILE A 280 18.31 -13.87 6.11
N ASP A 281 17.65 -13.71 7.25
CA ASP A 281 17.00 -14.79 7.98
C ASP A 281 15.48 -14.63 7.90
N ALA A 282 14.76 -15.75 7.92
CA ALA A 282 13.30 -15.78 7.92
C ALA A 282 12.78 -16.38 9.23
N PRO A 283 12.86 -15.65 10.36
CA PRO A 283 12.34 -16.13 11.64
C PRO A 283 10.81 -16.24 11.62
N ALA A 284 10.26 -17.02 12.55
CA ALA A 284 8.83 -17.10 12.75
C ALA A 284 8.25 -15.71 13.11
N THR A 285 7.05 -15.41 12.61
CA THR A 285 6.45 -14.10 12.84
C THR A 285 6.07 -13.91 14.31
N PRO A 286 6.42 -12.76 14.93
CA PRO A 286 6.08 -12.50 16.34
C PRO A 286 4.57 -12.37 16.56
N MET A 287 3.81 -11.98 15.52
CA MET A 287 2.35 -12.00 15.55
C MET A 287 1.79 -13.40 15.33
N ALA A 288 0.87 -13.81 16.21
CA ALA A 288 0.14 -15.07 16.11
C ALA A 288 -0.55 -15.21 14.74
N SER A 289 -0.38 -16.37 14.11
CA SER A 289 -1.25 -16.82 13.03
C SER A 289 -2.64 -17.15 13.60
N PHE A 290 -3.69 -16.78 12.87
CA PHE A 290 -5.09 -17.09 13.20
C PHE A 290 -5.33 -18.59 13.35
#